data_AF-A0A537LIR7-F1
#
_entry.id   AF-A0A537LIR7-F1
#
_cell.length_a   1.000
_cell.length_b   1.000
_cell.length_c   1.000
_cell.angle_alpha   90.00
_cell.angle_beta   90.00
_cell.angle_gamma   90.00
#
_symmetry.space_group_name_H-M   'P 1'
#
loop_
_entity.id
_entity.type
_entity.pdbx_description
1 polymer ?
#
loop_
_entity_poly.entity_id
_entity_poly.type
_entity_poly.pdbx_seq_one_letter_code
_entity_poly.pdbx_strand_id
1 'polypeptide(L)'
;FGQPEIRLGLIPGAGGTQRLTRAIGKSRAMELILTGRSITAAEAYALGLVSRVVPVELYLDEAKALARDIAAQPPIAVRMAKEAVLQAFETPLGG
;
A
#
# COMPACT_ATOMS: atom_id res chain seq x y z
N PHE A 1 4.17 7.47 -7.63
CA PHE A 1 3.78 7.54 -6.21
C PHE A 1 4.69 8.51 -5.47
N GLY A 2 4.25 9.11 -4.36
CA GLY A 2 5.09 10.01 -3.55
C GLY A 2 4.30 10.76 -2.49
N GLN A 3 5.00 11.48 -1.60
CA GLN A 3 4.45 12.39 -0.59
C GLN A 3 5.12 13.77 -0.75
N PRO A 4 4.68 14.62 -1.70
CA PRO A 4 5.37 15.85 -2.06
C PRO A 4 5.17 17.00 -1.05
N GLU A 5 4.36 16.81 0.00
CA GLU A 5 3.97 17.85 0.98
C GLU A 5 5.17 18.56 1.61
N ILE A 6 6.30 17.87 1.80
CA ILE A 6 7.51 18.45 2.37
C ILE A 6 8.03 19.63 1.55
N ARG A 7 7.80 19.62 0.23
CA ARG A 7 8.19 20.71 -0.69
C ARG A 7 7.34 21.97 -0.50
N LEU A 8 6.18 21.83 0.15
CA LEU A 8 5.28 22.92 0.51
C LEU A 8 5.46 23.36 1.97
N GLY A 9 6.45 22.81 2.69
CA GLY A 9 6.64 23.05 4.12
C GLY A 9 5.62 22.34 5.02
N LEU A 10 4.95 21.30 4.50
CA LEU A 10 3.92 20.55 5.20
C LEU A 10 4.36 19.10 5.43
N ILE A 11 3.83 18.48 6.49
CA ILE A 11 3.99 17.04 6.68
C ILE A 11 2.96 16.27 5.84
N PRO A 12 3.24 15.01 5.44
CA PRO A 12 2.26 14.18 4.74
C PRO A 12 0.96 14.02 5.53
N GLY A 13 -0.15 14.36 4.90
CA GLY A 13 -1.48 14.37 5.50
C GLY A 13 -2.14 13.00 5.58
N ALA A 14 -3.36 12.96 6.12
CA ALA A 14 -4.25 11.80 6.15
C ALA A 14 -3.65 10.52 6.76
N GLY A 15 -2.55 10.57 7.51
CA GLY A 15 -1.84 9.41 8.04
C GLY A 15 -0.77 8.83 7.10
N GLY A 16 -0.32 9.61 6.11
CA GLY A 16 0.70 9.20 5.13
C GLY A 16 2.02 8.78 5.77
N THR A 17 2.44 9.43 6.86
CA THR A 17 3.65 9.06 7.60
C THR A 17 3.51 7.69 8.26
N GLN A 18 2.35 7.37 8.83
CA GLN A 18 2.10 6.07 9.46
C GLN A 18 1.91 4.96 8.44
N ARG A 19 1.04 5.16 7.44
CA ARG A 19 0.71 4.10 6.46
C ARG A 19 1.89 3.78 5.55
N LEU A 20 2.63 4.78 5.07
CA LEU A 20 3.79 4.51 4.22
C LEU A 20 4.88 3.78 5.02
N THR A 21 5.17 4.21 6.25
CA THR A 21 6.16 3.54 7.11
C THR A 21 5.80 2.08 7.39
N ARG A 22 4.53 1.77 7.64
CA ARG A 22 4.04 0.39 7.81
C ARG A 22 4.15 -0.43 6.53
N ALA A 23 3.95 0.17 5.37
CA ALA A 23 4.00 -0.52 4.08
C ALA A 23 5.42 -0.84 3.62
N ILE A 24 6.37 0.10 3.75
CA ILE A 24 7.70 -0.01 3.11
C ILE A 24 8.88 0.06 4.09
N GLY A 25 8.61 0.15 5.40
CA GLY A 25 9.62 0.24 6.45
C GLY A 25 10.19 1.66 6.68
N LYS A 26 10.81 1.85 7.86
CA LYS A 26 11.31 3.16 8.33
C LYS A 26 12.26 3.86 7.36
N SER A 27 13.29 3.17 6.89
CA SER A 27 14.35 3.79 6.09
C SER A 27 13.83 4.33 4.75
N ARG A 28 13.10 3.49 4.01
CA ARG A 28 12.51 3.86 2.71
C ARG A 28 11.42 4.93 2.86
N ALA A 29 10.60 4.84 3.91
CA ALA A 29 9.59 5.87 4.17
C ALA A 29 10.23 7.23 4.49
N MET A 30 11.29 7.28 5.29
CA MET A 30 12.03 8.52 5.55
C MET A 30 12.61 9.12 4.27
N GLU A 31 13.22 8.30 3.41
CA GLU A 31 13.73 8.77 2.13
C GLU A 31 12.63 9.44 1.29
N LEU A 32 11.49 8.77 1.10
CA LEU A 32 10.41 9.30 0.27
C LEU A 32 9.73 10.53 0.88
N ILE A 33 9.50 10.52 2.20
CA ILE A 33 8.82 11.62 2.90
C ILE A 33 9.70 12.86 2.98
N LEU A 34 11.00 12.71 3.29
CA LEU A 34 11.88 13.85 3.52
C LEU A 34 12.42 14.45 2.21
N THR A 35 12.50 13.66 1.12
CA THR A 35 12.88 14.18 -0.20
C THR A 35 11.68 14.64 -1.04
N GLY A 36 10.48 14.14 -0.71
CA GLY A 36 9.29 14.31 -1.53
C GLY A 36 9.43 13.77 -2.95
N ARG A 37 10.41 12.89 -3.22
CA ARG A 37 10.64 12.36 -4.56
C ARG A 37 9.49 11.45 -5.01
N SER A 38 9.24 11.44 -6.30
CA SER A 38 8.31 10.48 -6.89
C SER A 38 9.03 9.17 -7.24
N ILE A 39 8.31 8.07 -7.11
CA ILE A 39 8.76 6.72 -7.50
C ILE A 39 7.91 6.16 -8.64
N THR A 40 8.52 5.29 -9.43
CA THR A 40 7.87 4.57 -10.54
C THR A 40 6.97 3.44 -10.04
N ALA A 41 6.16 2.85 -10.92
CA ALA A 41 5.37 1.66 -10.58
C ALA A 41 6.23 0.45 -10.27
N ALA A 42 7.32 0.24 -11.03
CA ALA A 42 8.27 -0.84 -10.79
C ALA A 42 8.94 -0.72 -9.42
N GLU A 43 9.35 0.49 -9.05
CA GLU A 43 9.90 0.75 -7.71
C GLU A 43 8.85 0.54 -6.63
N ALA A 44 7.64 1.07 -6.79
CA ALA A 44 6.54 0.87 -5.84
C ALA A 44 6.24 -0.62 -5.59
N TYR A 45 6.34 -1.46 -6.62
CA TYR A 45 6.21 -2.91 -6.50
C TYR A 45 7.37 -3.52 -5.72
N ALA A 46 8.62 -3.17 -6.05
CA ALA A 46 9.80 -3.64 -5.33
C ALA A 46 9.83 -3.20 -3.85
N LEU A 47 9.17 -2.08 -3.53
CA LEU A 47 9.00 -1.60 -2.15
C LEU A 47 7.83 -2.27 -1.41
N GLY A 48 6.95 -3.01 -2.10
CA GLY A 48 5.74 -3.62 -1.51
C GLY A 48 4.56 -2.66 -1.36
N LEU A 49 4.61 -1.49 -2.00
CA LEU A 49 3.52 -0.49 -1.95
C LEU A 49 2.33 -0.88 -2.84
N VAL A 50 2.59 -1.66 -3.91
CA VAL A 50 1.56 -2.22 -4.79
C VAL A 50 1.81 -3.71 -5.00
N SER A 51 0.75 -4.48 -5.24
CA SER A 51 0.81 -5.94 -5.36
C SER A 51 1.06 -6.45 -6.79
N ARG A 52 0.90 -5.61 -7.81
CA ARG A 52 1.13 -5.95 -9.22
C ARG A 52 1.40 -4.69 -10.05
N VAL A 53 2.19 -4.82 -11.12
CA VAL A 53 2.36 -3.82 -12.18
C VAL A 53 1.97 -4.47 -13.48
N VAL A 54 1.11 -3.81 -14.25
CA VAL A 54 0.55 -4.32 -15.51
C VAL A 54 0.53 -3.18 -16.54
N PRO A 55 0.43 -3.49 -17.85
CA PRO A 55 0.22 -2.47 -18.88
C PRO A 55 -1.00 -1.59 -18.58
N VAL A 56 -0.92 -0.32 -18.96
CA VAL A 56 -1.97 0.67 -18.66
C VAL A 56 -3.26 0.37 -19.43
N GLU A 57 -3.18 -0.39 -20.51
CA GLU A 57 -4.33 -0.82 -21.28
C GLU A 57 -5.11 -1.94 -20.56
N LEU A 58 -4.46 -2.65 -19.63
CA LEU A 58 -4.99 -3.85 -18.99
C LEU A 58 -5.33 -3.69 -17.50
N TYR A 59 -5.01 -2.55 -16.88
CA TYR A 59 -5.13 -2.40 -15.41
C TYR A 59 -6.53 -2.74 -14.89
N LEU A 60 -7.58 -2.36 -15.63
CA LEU A 60 -8.95 -2.55 -15.19
C LEU A 60 -9.38 -4.01 -15.31
N ASP A 61 -8.97 -4.69 -16.37
CA ASP A 61 -9.31 -6.08 -16.61
C ASP A 61 -8.58 -7.01 -15.64
N GLU A 62 -7.31 -6.71 -15.36
CA GLU A 62 -6.51 -7.38 -14.33
C GLU A 62 -7.10 -7.17 -12.93
N ALA A 63 -7.52 -5.95 -12.59
CA ALA A 63 -8.18 -5.67 -11.33
C ALA A 63 -9.52 -6.41 -11.19
N LYS A 64 -10.33 -6.45 -12.26
CA LYS A 64 -11.58 -7.22 -12.28
C LYS A 64 -11.33 -8.73 -12.21
N ALA A 65 -10.27 -9.24 -12.83
CA ALA A 65 -9.89 -10.64 -12.75
C ALA A 65 -9.58 -11.02 -11.30
N LEU A 66 -8.73 -10.25 -10.62
CA LEU A 66 -8.44 -10.45 -9.20
C LEU A 66 -9.71 -10.36 -8.34
N ALA A 67 -10.61 -9.41 -8.62
CA ALA A 67 -11.87 -9.30 -7.90
C ALA A 67 -12.77 -10.53 -8.09
N ARG A 68 -12.83 -11.09 -9.31
CA ARG A 68 -13.55 -12.35 -9.59
C ARG A 68 -12.97 -13.53 -8.83
N ASP A 69 -11.64 -13.63 -8.77
CA ASP A 69 -10.97 -14.71 -8.03
C ASP A 69 -11.29 -14.66 -6.53
N ILE A 70 -11.33 -13.45 -5.95
CA ILE A 70 -11.73 -13.23 -4.55
C ILE A 70 -13.22 -13.53 -4.35
N ALA A 71 -14.08 -13.08 -5.28
CA ALA A 71 -15.53 -13.29 -5.20
C ALA A 71 -15.94 -14.77 -5.32
N ALA A 72 -15.09 -15.61 -5.93
CA ALA A 72 -15.31 -17.05 -6.01
C ALA A 72 -15.02 -17.79 -4.69
N GLN A 73 -14.39 -17.14 -3.70
CA GLN A 73 -14.07 -17.75 -2.40
C GLN A 73 -15.26 -17.69 -1.42
N PRO A 74 -15.30 -18.57 -0.39
CA PRO A 74 -16.34 -18.52 0.63
C PRO A 74 -16.41 -17.14 1.32
N PRO A 75 -17.57 -16.45 1.28
CA PRO A 75 -17.65 -15.02 1.61
C PRO A 75 -17.33 -14.71 3.07
N ILE A 76 -17.71 -15.61 3.99
CA ILE A 76 -17.39 -15.45 5.42
C ILE A 76 -15.88 -15.57 5.67
N ALA A 77 -15.22 -16.53 5.03
CA ALA A 77 -13.78 -16.71 5.16
C ALA A 77 -13.00 -15.50 4.61
N VAL A 78 -13.39 -14.98 3.45
CA VAL A 78 -12.80 -13.75 2.88
C VAL A 78 -12.93 -12.57 3.83
N ARG A 79 -14.13 -12.37 4.42
CA ARG A 79 -14.38 -11.28 5.36
C ARG A 79 -13.48 -11.40 6.59
N MET A 80 -13.48 -12.58 7.23
CA MET A 80 -12.69 -12.82 8.44
C MET A 80 -11.18 -12.70 8.18
N ALA A 81 -10.68 -13.23 7.05
CA ALA A 81 -9.27 -13.11 6.69
C ALA A 81 -8.87 -11.65 6.48
N LYS A 82 -9.69 -10.86 5.77
CA LYS A 82 -9.46 -9.42 5.59
C LYS A 82 -9.44 -8.67 6.92
N GLU A 83 -10.40 -8.93 7.80
CA GLU A 83 -10.47 -8.32 9.13
C GLU A 83 -9.24 -8.66 9.97
N ALA A 84 -8.81 -9.92 10.00
CA ALA A 84 -7.62 -10.36 10.73
C ALA A 84 -6.34 -9.67 10.22
N VAL A 85 -6.17 -9.56 8.90
CA VAL A 85 -5.02 -8.84 8.30
C VAL A 85 -5.03 -7.36 8.70
N LEU A 86 -6.19 -6.71 8.70
CA LEU A 86 -6.30 -5.30 9.13
C LEU A 86 -5.97 -5.15 10.62
N GLN A 87 -6.45 -6.05 11.47
CA GLN A 87 -6.17 -6.02 12.92
C GLN A 87 -4.68 -6.23 13.25
N ALA A 88 -3.96 -7.01 12.44
CA ALA A 88 -2.51 -7.20 12.61
C ALA A 88 -1.70 -5.91 12.47
N PHE A 89 -2.24 -4.86 11.83
CA PHE A 89 -1.58 -3.55 11.73
C PHE A 89 -1.92 -2.58 12.88
N GLU A 90 -2.94 -2.89 13.68
CA GLU A 90 -3.40 -2.08 14.82
C GLU A 90 -2.94 -2.64 16.16
N THR A 91 -2.51 -3.90 16.20
CA THR A 91 -2.09 -4.58 17.44
C THR A 91 -0.59 -4.90 17.37
N PRO A 92 0.23 -4.52 18.37
CA PRO A 92 1.59 -5.04 18.47
C PRO A 92 1.53 -6.57 18.56
N LEU A 93 2.47 -7.28 17.93
CA LEU A 93 2.72 -8.68 18.29
C LEU A 93 3.11 -8.68 19.77
N GLY A 94 2.19 -9.14 20.63
CA GLY A 94 2.44 -9.24 22.06
C GLY A 94 3.65 -10.12 22.30
N GLY A 95 4.71 -9.52 22.82
CA GLY A 95 5.78 -10.21 23.54
C GLY A 95 5.52 -10.16 25.03
#